data_AF-A0A354BGS0-F1
#
_entry.id   AF-A0A354BGS0-F1
#
_cell.length_a   1.000
_cell.length_b   1.000
_cell.length_c   1.000
_cell.angle_alpha   90.00
_cell.angle_beta   90.00
_cell.angle_gamma   90.00
#
_symmetry.space_group_name_H-M   'P 1'
#
loop_
_entity.id
_entity.type
_entity.pdbx_description
1 polymer ?
#
loop_
_entity_poly.entity_id
_entity_poly.type
_entity_poly.pdbx_seq_one_letter_code
_entity_poly.pdbx_strand_id
1 'polypeptide(L)'
;HKSQSLHIVLDRLVIREDNRTRLIEGVETAFCEGEGRCSIDIIDHGRQSYSTQFLCQGCGRTFEPLRPILFSFNHPLGACPECKGFGNVLRYDPELVIPDQTKSLTQGAIEPWSKPSSAWWQKQMLAAMKKHGVDVETPFKSLPADQQQLLWEGAKSFDGINDFFEYLEGKRYKLHVRVFLSRYRTPFDCPSCHGSRLKPDARFVKLAGSDIHETTERTVESLAAWVDSLPLRQTEQEIASDILRQLKAKLSFLIRVGLGYLTLNRQTKTLSGGEAQRVALANQLGSRLVGTLYVLDEPTIGLHARDTDLLAGILRDLAATGNTVVV
;
A
#
# COMPACT_ATOMS: atom_id res chain seq x y z
N HIS A 1 -11.10 13.09 32.23
CA HIS A 1 -12.49 12.72 32.57
C HIS A 1 -12.68 11.22 32.30
N LYS A 2 -12.72 10.36 33.33
CA LYS A 2 -13.18 8.97 33.14
C LYS A 2 -14.67 9.04 32.86
N SER A 3 -15.12 8.66 31.67
CA SER A 3 -16.56 8.55 31.41
C SER A 3 -17.12 7.50 32.38
N GLN A 4 -18.05 7.90 33.25
CA GLN A 4 -18.79 6.95 34.07
C GLN A 4 -19.78 6.25 33.14
N SER A 5 -19.57 4.96 32.91
CA SER A 5 -20.51 4.12 32.16
C SER A 5 -21.71 3.79 33.04
N LEU A 6 -22.87 4.34 32.70
CA LEU A 6 -24.15 4.00 33.33
C LEU A 6 -24.66 2.68 32.76
N HIS A 7 -25.01 1.74 33.62
CA HIS A 7 -25.63 0.47 33.23
C HIS A 7 -27.03 0.38 33.84
N ILE A 8 -28.01 0.05 33.03
CA ILE A 8 -29.39 -0.15 33.46
C ILE A 8 -29.64 -1.66 33.50
N VAL A 9 -30.12 -2.16 34.63
CA VAL A 9 -30.49 -3.57 34.78
C VAL A 9 -31.89 -3.75 34.20
N LEU A 10 -31.98 -4.45 33.07
CA LEU A 10 -33.25 -4.72 32.40
C LEU A 10 -33.93 -5.98 32.92
N ASP A 11 -33.18 -7.06 33.14
CA ASP A 11 -33.72 -8.32 33.64
C ASP A 11 -32.68 -9.13 34.45
N ARG A 12 -33.14 -10.12 35.22
CA ARG A 12 -32.32 -11.10 35.95
C ARG A 12 -32.89 -12.49 35.71
N LEU A 13 -32.11 -13.35 35.07
CA LEU A 13 -32.56 -14.63 34.54
C LEU A 13 -31.60 -15.75 34.93
N VAL A 14 -32.14 -16.97 35.01
CA VAL A 14 -31.33 -18.20 35.08
C VAL A 14 -31.34 -18.84 33.70
N ILE A 15 -30.15 -19.16 33.17
CA ILE A 15 -30.00 -19.79 31.84
C ILE A 15 -30.59 -21.20 31.89
N ARG A 16 -31.80 -21.34 31.35
CA ARG A 16 -32.58 -22.58 31.23
C ARG A 16 -33.43 -22.51 29.96
N GLU A 17 -33.83 -23.66 29.41
CA GLU A 17 -34.62 -23.72 28.16
C GLU A 17 -35.98 -23.01 28.27
N ASP A 18 -36.64 -23.12 29.41
CA ASP A 18 -37.94 -22.46 29.70
C ASP A 18 -37.86 -20.92 29.64
N ASN A 19 -36.68 -20.35 29.92
CA ASN A 19 -36.44 -18.90 29.89
C ASN A 19 -35.91 -18.38 28.54
N ARG A 20 -35.77 -19.22 27.51
CA ARG A 20 -35.13 -18.82 26.24
C ARG A 20 -35.80 -17.62 25.58
N THR A 21 -37.14 -17.58 25.53
CA THR A 21 -37.89 -16.47 24.91
C THR A 21 -37.64 -15.16 25.67
N ARG A 22 -37.72 -15.20 27.01
CA ARG A 22 -37.49 -14.03 27.86
C ARG A 22 -36.04 -13.53 27.78
N LEU A 23 -35.07 -14.44 27.65
CA LEU A 23 -33.67 -14.07 27.41
C LEU A 23 -33.50 -13.32 26.08
N ILE A 24 -34.14 -13.79 25.01
CA ILE A 24 -34.10 -13.12 23.70
C ILE A 24 -34.70 -11.72 23.80
N GLU A 25 -35.90 -11.59 24.37
CA GLU A 25 -36.58 -10.30 24.55
C GLU A 25 -35.75 -9.32 25.40
N GLY A 26 -35.13 -9.80 26.48
CA GLY A 26 -34.26 -8.98 27.33
C GLY A 26 -33.01 -8.50 26.59
N VAL A 27 -32.39 -9.38 25.78
CA VAL A 27 -31.20 -9.03 24.97
C VAL A 27 -31.56 -8.08 23.83
N GLU A 28 -32.69 -8.27 23.14
CA GLU A 28 -33.18 -7.37 22.10
C GLU A 28 -33.48 -5.98 22.68
N THR A 29 -34.18 -5.93 23.81
CA THR A 29 -34.43 -4.67 24.53
C THR A 29 -33.12 -3.99 24.92
N ALA A 30 -32.15 -4.75 25.42
CA ALA A 30 -30.83 -4.22 25.77
C ALA A 30 -30.12 -3.60 24.57
N PHE A 31 -30.16 -4.25 23.40
CA PHE A 31 -29.58 -3.68 22.19
C PHE A 31 -30.35 -2.46 21.68
N CYS A 32 -31.68 -2.44 21.78
CA CYS A 32 -32.49 -1.32 21.34
C CYS A 32 -32.22 -0.06 22.20
N GLU A 33 -32.39 -0.20 23.52
CA GLU A 33 -32.22 0.90 24.49
C GLU A 33 -30.74 1.29 24.69
N GLY A 34 -29.82 0.35 24.44
CA GLY A 34 -28.37 0.55 24.53
C GLY A 34 -27.70 1.02 23.24
N GLU A 35 -28.46 1.50 22.25
CA GLU A 35 -27.95 1.96 20.93
C GLU A 35 -27.02 0.93 20.25
N GLY A 36 -27.40 -0.34 20.28
CA GLY A 36 -26.63 -1.44 19.74
C GLY A 36 -25.54 -1.96 20.67
N ARG A 37 -25.58 -1.65 21.97
CA ARG A 37 -24.72 -2.25 23.00
C ARG A 37 -25.54 -3.01 24.03
N CYS A 38 -25.10 -4.21 24.37
CA CYS A 38 -25.69 -5.03 25.43
C CYS A 38 -24.58 -5.46 26.39
N SER A 39 -24.87 -5.47 27.69
CA SER A 39 -23.96 -6.00 28.71
C SER A 39 -24.69 -7.06 29.52
N ILE A 40 -24.09 -8.25 29.61
CA ILE A 40 -24.61 -9.39 30.37
C ILE A 40 -23.65 -9.67 31.51
N ASP A 41 -24.15 -9.60 32.74
CA ASP A 41 -23.37 -9.93 33.94
C ASP A 41 -23.70 -11.36 34.36
N ILE A 42 -22.74 -12.27 34.17
CA ILE A 42 -22.91 -13.68 34.52
C ILE A 42 -22.27 -13.88 35.90
N ILE A 43 -23.06 -14.33 36.87
CA ILE A 43 -22.58 -14.65 38.22
C ILE A 43 -21.40 -15.64 38.09
N ASP A 44 -20.31 -15.38 38.81
CA ASP A 44 -19.05 -16.13 38.80
C ASP A 44 -18.19 -16.04 37.51
N HIS A 45 -18.73 -15.52 36.40
CA HIS A 45 -17.99 -15.35 35.13
C HIS A 45 -17.75 -13.88 34.75
N GLY A 46 -18.38 -12.95 35.46
CA GLY A 46 -18.24 -11.51 35.26
C GLY A 46 -19.05 -10.97 34.09
N ARG A 47 -18.81 -9.69 33.78
CA ARG A 47 -19.54 -8.94 32.76
C ARG A 47 -18.96 -9.16 31.36
N GLN A 48 -19.84 -9.52 30.43
CA GLN A 48 -19.56 -9.60 29.00
C GLN A 48 -20.30 -8.48 28.28
N SER A 49 -19.63 -7.85 27.33
CA SER A 49 -20.21 -6.78 26.50
C SER A 49 -20.31 -7.24 25.05
N TYR A 50 -21.44 -6.90 24.43
CA TYR A 50 -21.77 -7.25 23.06
C TYR A 50 -22.17 -5.97 22.31
N SER A 51 -21.93 -5.96 21.00
CA SER A 51 -22.39 -4.87 20.14
C SER A 51 -22.91 -5.41 18.82
N THR A 52 -23.90 -4.73 18.24
CA THR A 52 -24.38 -4.96 16.88
C THR A 52 -23.48 -4.33 15.82
N GLN A 53 -22.50 -3.52 16.23
CA GLN A 53 -21.51 -2.88 15.37
C GLN A 53 -20.14 -3.55 15.53
N PHE A 54 -19.25 -3.31 14.56
CA PHE A 54 -17.85 -3.70 14.69
C PHE A 54 -17.15 -2.82 15.73
N LEU A 55 -17.21 -3.24 16.99
CA LEU A 55 -16.63 -2.54 18.13
C LEU A 55 -15.72 -3.48 18.93
N CYS A 56 -14.53 -3.01 19.29
CA CYS A 56 -13.62 -3.73 20.18
C CYS A 56 -14.15 -3.68 21.62
N GLN A 57 -14.46 -4.84 22.20
CA GLN A 57 -14.97 -4.92 23.57
C GLN A 57 -13.94 -4.53 24.65
N GLY A 58 -12.65 -4.53 24.32
CA GLY A 58 -11.58 -4.17 25.26
C GLY A 58 -11.28 -2.66 25.31
N CYS A 59 -11.17 -2.00 24.15
CA CYS A 59 -10.79 -0.58 24.09
C CYS A 59 -11.92 0.36 23.60
N GLY A 60 -13.07 -0.18 23.20
CA GLY A 60 -14.21 0.60 22.72
C GLY A 60 -14.06 1.18 21.31
N ARG A 61 -12.95 0.90 20.60
CA ARG A 61 -12.73 1.37 19.23
C ARG A 61 -13.77 0.76 18.27
N THR A 62 -14.39 1.60 17.44
CA THR A 62 -15.26 1.18 16.34
C THR A 62 -14.45 0.99 15.06
N PHE A 63 -14.94 0.11 14.19
CA PHE A 63 -14.34 -0.20 12.89
C PHE A 63 -15.36 -0.03 11.78
N GLU A 64 -14.86 0.28 10.59
CA GLU A 64 -15.67 0.36 9.37
C GLU A 64 -16.26 -1.02 9.03
N PRO A 65 -17.53 -1.10 8.58
CA PRO A 65 -18.10 -2.34 8.08
C PRO A 65 -17.28 -2.97 6.96
N LEU A 66 -17.17 -4.30 6.98
CA LEU A 66 -16.42 -5.05 5.97
C LEU A 66 -17.11 -4.98 4.61
N ARG A 67 -16.57 -4.14 3.73
CA ARG A 67 -17.01 -3.97 2.35
C ARG A 67 -15.79 -4.08 1.42
N PRO A 68 -15.94 -4.59 0.18
CA PRO A 68 -14.81 -4.68 -0.76
C PRO A 68 -14.04 -3.36 -0.93
N ILE A 69 -14.74 -2.23 -0.85
CA ILE A 69 -14.17 -0.89 -1.00
C ILE A 69 -13.19 -0.50 0.13
N LEU A 70 -13.30 -1.11 1.31
CA LEU A 70 -12.35 -0.95 2.43
C LEU A 70 -10.97 -1.51 2.05
N PHE A 71 -10.93 -2.50 1.18
CA PHE A 71 -9.70 -3.16 0.72
C PHE A 71 -9.13 -2.56 -0.56
N SER A 72 -9.73 -1.48 -1.07
CA SER A 72 -9.25 -0.79 -2.28
C SER A 72 -8.37 0.39 -1.91
N PHE A 73 -7.08 0.31 -2.28
CA PHE A 73 -6.17 1.45 -2.18
C PHE A 73 -6.48 2.56 -3.20
N ASN A 74 -7.37 2.30 -4.16
CA ASN A 74 -7.83 3.30 -5.13
C ASN A 74 -9.06 4.09 -4.62
N HIS A 75 -9.56 3.80 -3.42
CA HIS A 75 -10.71 4.49 -2.84
C HIS A 75 -10.38 5.14 -1.50
N PRO A 76 -10.82 6.38 -1.21
CA PRO A 76 -10.49 7.08 0.04
C PRO A 76 -10.85 6.34 1.35
N LEU A 77 -11.84 5.45 1.31
CA LEU A 77 -12.20 4.61 2.45
C LEU A 77 -11.10 3.61 2.80
N GLY A 78 -10.50 2.95 1.81
CA GLY A 78 -9.44 1.95 2.02
C GLY A 78 -8.01 2.49 1.92
N ALA A 79 -7.80 3.54 1.13
CA ALA A 79 -6.48 4.10 0.86
C ALA A 79 -5.83 4.71 2.12
N CYS A 80 -4.54 4.45 2.30
CA CYS A 80 -3.73 5.13 3.33
C CYS A 80 -3.82 6.66 3.13
N PRO A 81 -4.14 7.45 4.17
CA PRO A 81 -4.34 8.89 4.03
C PRO A 81 -3.05 9.64 3.72
N GLU A 82 -1.90 9.15 4.18
CA GLU A 82 -0.59 9.80 3.97
C GLU A 82 -0.13 9.67 2.52
N CYS A 83 -0.05 8.44 1.99
CA CYS A 83 0.36 8.20 0.61
C CYS A 83 -0.78 8.17 -0.39
N LYS A 84 -2.03 8.40 0.04
CA LYS A 84 -3.24 8.36 -0.83
C LYS A 84 -3.35 7.11 -1.70
N GLY A 85 -2.89 5.96 -1.19
CA GLY A 85 -2.91 4.69 -1.92
C GLY A 85 -1.76 4.46 -2.89
N PHE A 86 -0.76 5.35 -2.98
CA PHE A 86 0.42 5.13 -3.81
C PHE A 86 1.42 4.12 -3.21
N GLY A 87 1.40 3.94 -1.89
CA GLY A 87 2.36 3.08 -1.16
C GLY A 87 3.70 3.74 -0.86
N ASN A 88 4.02 4.83 -1.55
CA ASN A 88 5.21 5.63 -1.35
C ASN A 88 4.88 7.11 -1.14
N VAL A 89 5.83 7.84 -0.57
CA VAL A 89 5.82 9.29 -0.45
C VAL A 89 7.04 9.83 -1.17
N LEU A 90 6.87 10.92 -1.93
CA LEU A 90 7.97 11.58 -2.60
C LEU A 90 8.69 12.47 -1.58
N ARG A 91 9.97 12.20 -1.32
CA ARG A 91 10.83 13.05 -0.49
C ARG A 91 11.99 13.57 -1.31
N TYR A 92 12.56 14.68 -0.89
CA TYR A 92 13.78 15.19 -1.49
C TYR A 92 14.94 14.25 -1.18
N ASP A 93 15.67 13.89 -2.23
CA ASP A 93 16.77 12.94 -2.16
C ASP A 93 18.09 13.72 -2.05
N PRO A 94 18.84 13.57 -0.94
CA PRO A 94 20.15 14.22 -0.78
C PRO A 94 21.11 13.93 -1.93
N GLU A 95 21.08 12.74 -2.51
CA GLU A 95 21.97 12.36 -3.61
C GLU A 95 21.59 13.04 -4.93
N LEU A 96 20.32 13.41 -5.13
CA LEU A 96 19.90 14.19 -6.31
C LEU A 96 20.17 15.68 -6.13
N VAL A 97 20.13 16.16 -4.89
CA VAL A 97 20.42 17.57 -4.55
C VAL A 97 21.93 17.85 -4.58
N ILE A 98 22.74 16.89 -4.12
CA ILE A 98 24.20 16.96 -4.06
C ILE A 98 24.79 15.71 -4.73
N PRO A 99 24.72 15.62 -6.08
CA PRO A 99 25.11 14.42 -6.82
C PRO A 99 26.62 14.18 -6.83
N ASP A 100 27.41 15.25 -6.87
CA ASP A 100 28.86 15.18 -6.83
C ASP A 100 29.40 15.77 -5.52
N GLN A 101 29.58 14.89 -4.54
CA GLN A 101 30.06 15.28 -3.21
C GLN A 101 31.55 15.62 -3.17
N THR A 102 32.28 15.46 -4.29
CA THR A 102 33.69 15.86 -4.39
C THR A 102 33.86 17.35 -4.70
N LYS A 103 32.79 18.01 -5.16
CA LYS A 103 32.77 19.45 -5.37
C LYS A 103 32.67 20.21 -4.05
N SER A 104 33.30 21.38 -4.02
CA SER A 104 33.14 22.35 -2.95
C SER A 104 31.83 23.15 -3.10
N LEU A 105 31.47 23.93 -2.08
CA LEU A 105 30.28 24.79 -2.13
C LEU A 105 30.42 25.90 -3.20
N THR A 106 31.64 26.40 -3.43
CA THR A 106 31.94 27.40 -4.47
C THR A 106 31.87 26.80 -5.87
N GLN A 107 32.23 25.54 -6.04
CA GLN A 107 32.12 24.79 -7.30
C GLN A 107 30.67 24.35 -7.62
N GLY A 108 29.70 24.67 -6.77
CA GLY A 108 28.29 24.36 -6.98
C GLY A 108 27.95 22.91 -6.64
N ALA A 109 28.44 22.39 -5.52
CA ALA A 109 28.06 21.06 -5.01
C ALA A 109 26.53 20.88 -4.88
N ILE A 110 25.82 21.93 -4.44
CA ILE A 110 24.36 21.96 -4.38
C ILE A 110 23.80 22.27 -5.78
N GLU A 111 23.41 21.22 -6.50
CA GLU A 111 22.95 21.28 -7.88
C GLU A 111 21.79 22.27 -8.10
N PRO A 112 20.72 22.32 -7.27
CA PRO A 112 19.61 23.24 -7.51
C PRO A 112 20.00 24.71 -7.41
N TRP A 113 21.13 25.04 -6.77
CA TRP A 113 21.65 26.40 -6.63
C TRP A 113 22.72 26.74 -7.66
N SER A 114 23.18 25.77 -8.46
CA SER A 114 24.17 25.98 -9.51
C SER A 114 23.61 26.66 -10.77
N LYS A 115 22.29 26.90 -10.84
CA LYS A 115 21.61 27.46 -12.01
C LYS A 115 21.52 28.99 -11.91
N PRO A 116 21.49 29.72 -13.05
CA PRO A 116 21.39 31.19 -13.03
C PRO A 116 20.17 31.72 -12.27
N SER A 117 19.04 31.01 -12.35
CA SER A 117 17.79 31.38 -11.67
C SER A 117 17.86 31.31 -10.14
N SER A 118 18.79 30.53 -9.59
CA SER A 118 18.97 30.30 -8.14
C SER A 118 20.29 30.85 -7.61
N ALA A 119 21.03 31.62 -8.43
CA ALA A 119 22.32 32.20 -8.05
C ALA A 119 22.26 33.09 -6.80
N TRP A 120 21.10 33.70 -6.51
CA TRP A 120 20.90 34.46 -5.27
C TRP A 120 21.04 33.57 -4.02
N TRP A 121 20.45 32.37 -4.04
CA TRP A 121 20.52 31.40 -2.93
C TRP A 121 21.95 30.94 -2.69
N GLN A 122 22.68 30.63 -3.77
CA GLN A 122 24.09 30.25 -3.68
C GLN A 122 24.94 31.35 -3.04
N LYS A 123 24.74 32.61 -3.43
CA LYS A 123 25.48 33.75 -2.87
C LYS A 123 25.21 33.94 -1.37
N GLN A 124 23.94 33.82 -0.96
CA GLN A 124 23.56 33.95 0.45
C GLN A 124 24.14 32.81 1.30
N MET A 125 24.04 31.57 0.83
CA MET A 125 24.66 30.42 1.47
C MET A 125 26.18 30.63 1.63
N LEU A 126 26.90 31.00 0.57
CA LEU A 126 28.36 31.20 0.64
C LEU A 126 28.75 32.30 1.64
N ALA A 127 28.00 33.40 1.70
CA ALA A 127 28.24 34.47 2.66
C ALA A 127 28.00 34.01 4.11
N ALA A 128 26.93 33.24 4.33
CA ALA A 128 26.58 32.72 5.65
C ALA A 128 27.57 31.66 6.14
N MET A 129 28.01 30.75 5.26
CA MET A 129 29.00 29.71 5.58
C MET A 129 30.33 30.31 6.01
N LYS A 130 30.82 31.32 5.29
CA LYS A 130 32.04 32.07 5.68
C LYS A 130 31.89 32.72 7.06
N LYS A 131 30.71 33.25 7.39
CA LYS A 131 30.43 33.85 8.70
C LYS A 131 30.40 32.82 9.83
N HIS A 132 30.01 31.58 9.53
CA HIS A 132 30.00 30.46 10.49
C HIS A 132 31.37 29.73 10.58
N GLY A 133 32.40 30.21 9.86
CA GLY A 133 33.73 29.60 9.88
C GLY A 133 33.81 28.28 9.09
N VAL A 134 32.85 28.01 8.20
CA VAL A 134 32.86 26.84 7.31
C VAL A 134 33.76 27.14 6.11
N ASP A 135 34.71 26.26 5.83
CA ASP A 135 35.53 26.35 4.62
C ASP A 135 34.72 25.96 3.39
N VAL A 136 34.46 26.94 2.53
CA VAL A 136 33.63 26.78 1.32
C VAL A 136 34.37 26.16 0.13
N GLU A 137 35.70 26.03 0.21
CA GLU A 137 36.54 25.40 -0.82
C GLU A 137 36.78 23.90 -0.55
N THR A 138 36.51 23.45 0.67
CA THR A 138 36.60 22.03 1.02
C THR A 138 35.49 21.23 0.30
N PRO A 139 35.79 20.05 -0.28
CA PRO A 139 34.79 19.14 -0.83
C PRO A 139 33.65 18.84 0.14
N PHE A 140 32.40 18.81 -0.34
CA PHE A 140 31.23 18.63 0.51
C PHE A 140 31.33 17.39 1.41
N LYS A 141 31.80 16.26 0.87
CA LYS A 141 31.98 15.00 1.62
C LYS A 141 32.95 15.13 2.81
N SER A 142 33.91 16.04 2.71
CA SER A 142 34.94 16.27 3.72
C SER A 142 34.50 17.26 4.80
N LEU A 143 33.33 17.91 4.64
CA LEU A 143 32.78 18.78 5.66
C LEU A 143 32.29 17.97 6.87
N PRO A 144 32.48 18.47 8.10
CA PRO A 144 31.87 17.91 9.30
C PRO A 144 30.35 17.75 9.20
N ALA A 145 29.79 16.72 9.84
CA ALA A 145 28.37 16.37 9.72
C ALA A 145 27.42 17.46 10.25
N ASP A 146 27.83 18.19 11.27
CA ASP A 146 27.13 19.37 11.81
C ASP A 146 27.06 20.52 10.79
N GLN A 147 28.14 20.75 10.03
CA GLN A 147 28.17 21.74 8.96
C GLN A 147 27.33 21.31 7.76
N GLN A 148 27.34 20.02 7.43
CA GLN A 148 26.43 19.47 6.42
C GLN A 148 24.96 19.65 6.84
N GLN A 149 24.62 19.33 8.09
CA GLN A 149 23.27 19.51 8.63
C GLN A 149 22.85 20.97 8.64
N LEU A 150 23.76 21.88 8.99
CA LEU A 150 23.53 23.34 8.94
C LEU A 150 23.12 23.81 7.53
N LEU A 151 23.70 23.25 6.46
CA LEU A 151 23.31 23.59 5.08
C LEU A 151 21.87 23.16 4.76
N TRP A 152 21.41 22.04 5.32
CA TRP A 152 20.06 21.54 5.12
C TRP A 152 19.01 22.31 5.92
N GLU A 153 19.27 22.50 7.21
CA GLU A 153 18.34 23.13 8.16
C GLU A 153 18.34 24.66 8.08
N GLY A 154 19.42 25.26 7.59
CA GLY A 154 19.61 26.70 7.63
C GLY A 154 19.94 27.21 9.03
N ALA A 155 19.99 28.54 9.17
CA ALA A 155 20.16 29.21 10.45
C ALA A 155 19.39 30.54 10.45
N LYS A 156 19.31 31.22 11.60
CA LYS A 156 18.68 32.56 11.65
C LYS A 156 19.27 33.58 10.67
N SER A 157 20.50 33.35 10.19
CA SER A 157 21.17 34.25 9.24
C SER A 157 20.96 33.88 7.77
N PHE A 158 20.48 32.67 7.45
CA PHE A 158 20.29 32.22 6.08
C PHE A 158 19.33 31.03 5.97
N ASP A 159 18.58 31.01 4.88
CA ASP A 159 17.66 29.93 4.55
C ASP A 159 18.43 28.72 4.01
N GLY A 160 18.15 27.53 4.56
CA GLY A 160 18.76 26.26 4.17
C GLY A 160 18.17 25.66 2.89
N ILE A 161 18.65 24.47 2.54
CA ILE A 161 18.11 23.70 1.41
C ILE A 161 16.63 23.36 1.62
N ASN A 162 16.23 23.04 2.86
CA ASN A 162 14.83 22.73 3.18
C ASN A 162 13.91 23.95 2.95
N ASP A 163 14.33 25.13 3.40
CA ASP A 163 13.59 26.39 3.20
C ASP A 163 13.46 26.74 1.72
N PHE A 164 14.52 26.52 0.93
CA PHE A 164 14.48 26.71 -0.51
C PHE A 164 13.40 25.84 -1.17
N PHE A 165 13.31 24.57 -0.79
CA PHE A 165 12.31 23.67 -1.33
C PHE A 165 10.90 24.02 -0.84
N GLU A 166 10.73 24.42 0.42
CA GLU A 166 9.45 24.90 0.96
C GLU A 166 8.96 26.16 0.21
N TYR A 167 9.86 27.10 -0.04
CA TYR A 167 9.58 28.29 -0.86
C TYR A 167 9.10 27.92 -2.28
N LEU A 168 9.74 26.93 -2.92
CA LEU A 168 9.32 26.44 -4.23
C LEU A 168 8.00 25.66 -4.16
N GLU A 169 7.74 24.93 -3.08
CA GLU A 169 6.47 24.23 -2.86
C GLU A 169 5.29 25.22 -2.80
N GLY A 170 5.49 26.42 -2.26
CA GLY A 170 4.52 27.53 -2.32
C GLY A 170 4.18 27.98 -3.75
N LYS A 171 5.02 27.67 -4.74
CA LYS A 171 4.87 28.06 -6.15
C LYS A 171 4.49 26.91 -7.08
N ARG A 172 4.06 25.76 -6.53
CA ARG A 172 3.65 24.57 -7.31
C ARG A 172 2.54 24.81 -8.34
N TYR A 173 1.77 25.87 -8.22
CA TYR A 173 0.78 26.23 -9.23
C TYR A 173 1.41 26.46 -10.62
N LYS A 174 2.72 26.78 -10.69
CA LYS A 174 3.49 26.89 -11.93
C LYS A 174 4.02 25.53 -12.38
N LEU A 175 3.69 25.13 -13.61
CA LEU A 175 4.11 23.84 -14.19
C LEU A 175 5.63 23.62 -14.15
N HIS A 176 6.43 24.60 -14.56
CA HIS A 176 7.89 24.47 -14.58
C HIS A 176 8.50 24.27 -13.18
N VAL A 177 7.86 24.83 -12.13
CA VAL A 177 8.28 24.60 -10.75
C VAL A 177 8.03 23.14 -10.36
N ARG A 178 6.88 22.57 -10.72
CA ARG A 178 6.59 21.15 -10.46
C ARG A 178 7.59 20.22 -11.14
N VAL A 179 7.94 20.50 -12.40
CA VAL A 179 8.94 19.72 -13.16
C VAL A 179 10.34 19.87 -12.56
N PHE A 180 10.69 21.06 -12.07
CA PHE A 180 11.95 21.28 -11.37
C PHE A 180 12.00 20.44 -10.09
N LEU A 181 10.97 20.55 -9.23
CA LEU A 181 10.91 19.83 -7.95
C LEU A 181 10.94 18.30 -8.13
N SER A 182 10.32 17.76 -9.19
CA SER A 182 10.31 16.31 -9.43
C SER A 182 11.69 15.73 -9.74
N ARG A 183 12.67 16.54 -10.17
CA ARG A 183 14.04 16.07 -10.46
C ARG A 183 14.85 15.75 -9.21
N TYR A 184 14.46 16.29 -8.07
CA TYR A 184 15.17 16.12 -6.80
C TYR A 184 14.41 15.21 -5.82
N ARG A 185 13.36 14.53 -6.29
CA ARG A 185 12.54 13.68 -5.43
C ARG A 185 12.64 12.22 -5.84
N THR A 186 12.82 11.38 -4.83
CA THR A 186 12.80 9.93 -4.96
C THR A 186 11.58 9.40 -4.19
N PRO A 187 10.89 8.35 -4.69
CA PRO A 187 9.87 7.67 -3.93
C PRO A 187 10.50 6.88 -2.77
N PHE A 188 10.02 7.13 -1.55
CA PHE A 188 10.34 6.34 -0.36
C PHE A 188 9.10 5.60 0.11
N ASP A 189 9.28 4.44 0.75
CA ASP A 189 8.15 3.71 1.33
C ASP A 189 7.41 4.59 2.33
N CYS A 190 6.08 4.55 2.23
CA CYS A 190 5.22 5.34 3.09
C CYS A 190 5.41 4.89 4.55
N PRO A 191 5.77 5.78 5.49
CA PRO A 191 6.04 5.40 6.88
C PRO A 191 4.78 4.99 7.64
N SER A 192 3.58 5.44 7.24
CA SER A 192 2.34 5.01 7.89
C SER A 192 1.88 3.62 7.47
N CYS A 193 2.00 3.28 6.18
CA CYS A 193 1.44 2.03 5.64
C CYS A 193 2.49 0.99 5.26
N HIS A 194 3.77 1.35 5.25
CA HIS A 194 4.90 0.51 4.88
C HIS A 194 4.69 -0.22 3.55
N GLY A 195 4.26 0.52 2.51
CA GLY A 195 4.04 -0.04 1.18
C GLY A 195 2.68 -0.73 0.97
N SER A 196 1.91 -1.02 2.03
CA SER A 196 0.59 -1.68 1.92
C SER A 196 -0.48 -0.88 1.19
N ARG A 197 -0.30 0.44 1.06
CA ARG A 197 -1.23 1.39 0.42
C ARG A 197 -2.58 1.54 1.10
N LEU A 198 -2.83 0.78 2.16
CA LEU A 198 -4.13 0.67 2.82
C LEU A 198 -4.12 1.30 4.22
N LYS A 199 -5.32 1.62 4.72
CA LYS A 199 -5.51 2.00 6.13
C LYS A 199 -5.31 0.81 7.06
N PRO A 200 -4.96 1.07 8.33
CA PRO A 200 -4.87 0.02 9.36
C PRO A 200 -6.15 -0.82 9.47
N ASP A 201 -7.33 -0.20 9.34
CA ASP A 201 -8.62 -0.90 9.48
C ASP A 201 -8.78 -2.05 8.47
N ALA A 202 -8.32 -1.87 7.23
CA ALA A 202 -8.32 -2.93 6.22
C ALA A 202 -7.31 -4.05 6.55
N ARG A 203 -6.21 -3.70 7.21
CA ARG A 203 -5.13 -4.64 7.61
C ARG A 203 -5.43 -5.41 8.90
N PHE A 204 -6.37 -4.94 9.71
CA PHE A 204 -6.83 -5.69 10.89
C PHE A 204 -7.68 -6.90 10.51
N VAL A 205 -8.22 -6.93 9.29
CA VAL A 205 -8.95 -8.08 8.75
C VAL A 205 -7.95 -9.12 8.28
N LYS A 206 -8.05 -10.32 8.84
CA LYS A 206 -7.11 -11.42 8.59
C LYS A 206 -7.84 -12.66 8.11
N LEU A 207 -7.23 -13.36 7.16
CA LEU A 207 -7.59 -14.71 6.75
C LEU A 207 -6.45 -15.65 7.13
N ALA A 208 -6.74 -16.70 7.90
CA ALA A 208 -5.71 -17.64 8.39
C ALA A 208 -4.47 -16.95 9.02
N GLY A 209 -4.68 -15.83 9.71
CA GLY A 209 -3.61 -15.07 10.36
C GLY A 209 -2.91 -14.02 9.49
N SER A 210 -3.15 -13.99 8.17
CA SER A 210 -2.55 -13.02 7.23
C SER A 210 -3.52 -11.93 6.80
N ASP A 211 -3.05 -10.69 6.73
CA ASP A 211 -3.80 -9.57 6.16
C ASP A 211 -3.74 -9.54 4.62
N ILE A 212 -4.53 -8.68 3.98
CA ILE A 212 -4.57 -8.58 2.50
C ILE A 212 -3.22 -8.16 1.90
N HIS A 213 -2.46 -7.28 2.55
CA HIS A 213 -1.17 -6.84 2.07
C HIS A 213 -0.15 -7.98 2.16
N GLU A 214 -0.05 -8.66 3.31
CA GLU A 214 0.80 -9.83 3.49
C GLU A 214 0.48 -10.94 2.49
N THR A 215 -0.80 -11.11 2.16
CA THR A 215 -1.26 -12.06 1.15
C THR A 215 -0.77 -11.67 -0.26
N THR A 216 -0.77 -10.38 -0.60
CA THR A 216 -0.33 -9.89 -1.92
C THR A 216 1.19 -9.76 -2.09
N GLU A 217 1.94 -9.78 -0.98
CA GLU A 217 3.40 -9.83 -0.94
C GLU A 217 3.95 -11.24 -1.25
N ARG A 218 3.12 -12.28 -1.13
CA ARG A 218 3.51 -13.64 -1.53
C ARG A 218 3.72 -13.71 -3.04
N THR A 219 4.65 -14.58 -3.45
CA THR A 219 4.73 -14.97 -4.86
C THR A 219 3.43 -15.65 -5.29
N VAL A 220 3.07 -15.58 -6.56
CA VAL A 220 1.86 -16.20 -7.10
C VAL A 220 1.83 -17.70 -6.79
N GLU A 221 2.96 -18.39 -6.88
CA GLU A 221 3.08 -19.81 -6.49
C GLU A 221 2.78 -20.05 -5.00
N SER A 222 3.41 -19.27 -4.12
CA SER A 222 3.18 -19.37 -2.68
C SER A 222 1.74 -19.03 -2.32
N LEU A 223 1.15 -18.04 -2.99
CA LEU A 223 -0.23 -17.63 -2.81
C LEU A 223 -1.19 -18.73 -3.25
N ALA A 224 -0.96 -19.38 -4.38
CA ALA A 224 -1.80 -20.49 -4.84
C ALA A 224 -1.82 -21.63 -3.81
N ALA A 225 -0.64 -22.05 -3.33
CA ALA A 225 -0.53 -23.06 -2.28
C ALA A 225 -1.23 -22.64 -0.97
N TRP A 226 -1.08 -21.36 -0.59
CA TRP A 226 -1.74 -20.82 0.60
C TRP A 226 -3.27 -20.85 0.47
N VAL A 227 -3.82 -20.44 -0.67
CA VAL A 227 -5.28 -20.48 -0.95
C VAL A 227 -5.81 -21.91 -0.86
N ASP A 228 -5.06 -22.91 -1.32
CA ASP A 228 -5.42 -24.33 -1.19
C ASP A 228 -5.38 -24.85 0.25
N SER A 229 -4.55 -24.25 1.11
CA SER A 229 -4.37 -24.63 2.51
C SER A 229 -5.32 -23.92 3.49
N LEU A 230 -6.22 -23.06 3.01
CA LEU A 230 -7.08 -22.24 3.88
C LEU A 230 -8.01 -23.12 4.74
N PRO A 231 -7.96 -23.01 6.08
CA PRO A 231 -8.82 -23.76 6.98
C PRO A 231 -10.20 -23.10 7.11
N LEU A 232 -10.99 -23.14 6.03
CA LEU A 232 -12.33 -22.56 6.01
C LEU A 232 -13.36 -23.49 6.66
N ARG A 233 -14.28 -22.93 7.42
CA ARG A 233 -15.48 -23.64 7.88
C ARG A 233 -16.38 -23.94 6.68
N GLN A 234 -17.24 -24.95 6.80
CA GLN A 234 -18.15 -25.34 5.72
C GLN A 234 -18.98 -24.15 5.19
N THR A 235 -19.53 -23.33 6.09
CA THR A 235 -20.32 -22.14 5.72
C THR A 235 -19.48 -21.10 4.96
N GLU A 236 -18.23 -20.89 5.38
CA GLU A 236 -17.31 -19.96 4.72
C GLU A 236 -16.91 -20.47 3.32
N GLN A 237 -16.69 -21.78 3.20
CA GLN A 237 -16.37 -22.43 1.93
C GLN A 237 -17.53 -22.34 0.93
N GLU A 238 -18.77 -22.51 1.39
CA GLU A 238 -19.97 -22.33 0.56
C GLU A 238 -20.09 -20.88 0.05
N ILE A 239 -19.97 -19.90 0.95
CA ILE A 239 -20.04 -18.47 0.62
C ILE A 239 -18.92 -18.06 -0.35
N ALA A 240 -17.69 -18.53 -0.13
CA ALA A 240 -16.52 -18.13 -0.89
C ALA A 240 -16.26 -19.00 -2.14
N SER A 241 -17.07 -20.03 -2.39
CA SER A 241 -16.82 -21.07 -3.40
C SER A 241 -16.51 -20.51 -4.79
N ASP A 242 -17.34 -19.61 -5.31
CA ASP A 242 -17.16 -19.01 -6.62
C ASP A 242 -15.96 -18.05 -6.67
N ILE A 243 -15.71 -17.30 -5.60
CA ILE A 243 -14.58 -16.37 -5.48
C ILE A 243 -13.26 -17.17 -5.48
N LEU A 244 -13.19 -18.25 -4.69
CA LEU A 244 -12.02 -19.12 -4.62
C LEU A 244 -11.79 -19.83 -5.95
N ARG A 245 -12.83 -20.30 -6.63
CA ARG A 245 -12.73 -20.91 -7.96
C ARG A 245 -12.11 -19.94 -8.96
N GLN A 246 -12.59 -18.69 -9.00
CA GLN A 246 -12.06 -17.66 -9.90
C GLN A 246 -10.62 -17.25 -9.54
N LEU A 247 -10.31 -17.12 -8.25
CA LEU A 247 -8.97 -16.79 -7.77
C LEU A 247 -7.97 -17.88 -8.16
N LYS A 248 -8.27 -19.15 -7.86
CA LYS A 248 -7.43 -20.30 -8.21
C LYS A 248 -7.18 -20.38 -9.71
N ALA A 249 -8.20 -20.15 -10.54
CA ALA A 249 -8.06 -20.11 -11.99
C ALA A 249 -7.08 -19.01 -12.44
N LYS A 250 -7.23 -17.77 -11.92
CA LYS A 250 -6.35 -16.64 -12.26
C LYS A 250 -4.90 -16.89 -11.83
N LEU A 251 -4.68 -17.41 -10.63
CA LEU A 251 -3.34 -17.76 -10.15
C LEU A 251 -2.73 -18.87 -11.00
N SER A 252 -3.51 -19.90 -11.36
CA SER A 252 -3.05 -20.96 -12.26
C SER A 252 -2.63 -20.41 -13.62
N PHE A 253 -3.38 -19.47 -14.22
CA PHE A 253 -2.97 -18.86 -15.49
C PHE A 253 -1.65 -18.11 -15.39
N LEU A 254 -1.42 -17.36 -14.30
CA LEU A 254 -0.15 -16.67 -14.06
C LEU A 254 1.02 -17.65 -13.91
N ILE A 255 0.83 -18.76 -13.20
CA ILE A 255 1.85 -19.81 -13.06
C ILE A 255 2.13 -20.46 -14.43
N ARG A 256 1.06 -20.75 -15.20
CA ARG A 256 1.16 -21.35 -16.53
C ARG A 256 1.90 -20.46 -17.54
N VAL A 257 1.87 -19.14 -17.41
CA VAL A 257 2.67 -18.25 -18.26
C VAL A 257 4.07 -17.98 -17.69
N GLY A 258 4.51 -18.74 -16.68
CA GLY A 258 5.84 -18.61 -16.08
C GLY A 258 6.01 -17.37 -15.20
N LEU A 259 4.93 -16.81 -14.65
CA LEU A 259 4.96 -15.65 -13.76
C LEU A 259 4.76 -16.01 -12.27
N GLY A 260 4.99 -17.28 -11.93
CA GLY A 260 4.82 -17.80 -10.56
C GLY A 260 5.66 -17.11 -9.49
N TYR A 261 6.84 -16.59 -9.87
CA TYR A 261 7.78 -15.90 -8.99
C TYR A 261 7.39 -14.45 -8.66
N LEU A 262 6.47 -13.85 -9.42
CA LEU A 262 6.03 -12.48 -9.18
C LEU A 262 5.08 -12.42 -7.99
N THR A 263 5.02 -11.26 -7.33
CA THR A 263 4.05 -10.97 -6.26
C THR A 263 2.90 -10.15 -6.82
N LEU A 264 1.68 -10.27 -6.26
CA LEU A 264 0.54 -9.44 -6.69
C LEU A 264 0.72 -7.95 -6.35
N ASN A 265 1.57 -7.61 -5.37
CA ASN A 265 1.87 -6.21 -5.01
C ASN A 265 2.87 -5.52 -5.99
N ARG A 266 3.49 -6.26 -6.92
CA ARG A 266 4.52 -5.74 -7.84
C ARG A 266 3.94 -4.63 -8.74
N GLN A 267 4.66 -3.52 -8.87
CA GLN A 267 4.20 -2.40 -9.70
C GLN A 267 4.32 -2.74 -11.20
N THR A 268 3.24 -2.56 -11.96
CA THR A 268 3.19 -2.85 -13.40
C THR A 268 4.30 -2.14 -14.19
N LYS A 269 4.66 -0.90 -13.83
CA LYS A 269 5.73 -0.13 -14.47
C LYS A 269 7.15 -0.70 -14.30
N THR A 270 7.31 -1.65 -13.37
CA THR A 270 8.60 -2.30 -13.08
C THR A 270 8.73 -3.68 -13.71
N LEU A 271 7.71 -4.11 -14.45
CA LEU A 271 7.74 -5.33 -15.24
C LEU A 271 8.55 -5.08 -16.52
N SER A 272 9.33 -6.07 -16.93
CA SER A 272 9.92 -6.14 -18.26
C SER A 272 8.83 -6.24 -19.33
N GLY A 273 9.18 -5.93 -20.58
CA GLY A 273 8.26 -6.05 -21.71
C GLY A 273 7.66 -7.45 -21.83
N GLY A 274 8.48 -8.50 -21.72
CA GLY A 274 8.04 -9.89 -21.77
C GLY A 274 7.13 -10.28 -20.59
N GLU A 275 7.42 -9.81 -19.37
CA GLU A 275 6.51 -10.03 -18.23
C GLU A 275 5.15 -9.35 -18.43
N ALA A 276 5.14 -8.10 -18.88
CA ALA A 276 3.90 -7.36 -19.15
C ALA A 276 3.06 -8.05 -20.23
N GLN A 277 3.69 -8.54 -21.30
CA GLN A 277 3.03 -9.31 -22.36
C GLN A 277 2.43 -10.62 -21.81
N ARG A 278 3.16 -11.34 -20.97
CA ARG A 278 2.67 -12.59 -20.35
C ARG A 278 1.53 -12.35 -19.35
N VAL A 279 1.54 -11.24 -18.61
CA VAL A 279 0.39 -10.82 -17.77
C VAL A 279 -0.84 -10.57 -18.66
N ALA A 280 -0.68 -9.89 -19.80
CA ALA A 280 -1.77 -9.68 -20.74
C ALA A 280 -2.31 -11.01 -21.30
N LEU A 281 -1.44 -11.93 -21.68
CA LEU A 281 -1.81 -13.27 -22.14
C LEU A 281 -2.59 -14.06 -21.08
N ALA A 282 -2.14 -14.04 -19.82
CA ALA A 282 -2.85 -14.69 -18.71
C ALA A 282 -4.26 -14.12 -18.50
N ASN A 283 -4.43 -12.80 -18.67
CA ASN A 283 -5.76 -12.17 -18.60
C ASN A 283 -6.68 -12.63 -19.74
N GLN A 284 -6.14 -12.83 -20.95
CA GLN A 284 -6.91 -13.33 -22.10
C GLN A 284 -7.31 -14.80 -21.95
N LEU A 285 -6.44 -15.64 -21.39
CA LEU A 285 -6.83 -17.01 -21.01
C LEU A 285 -7.98 -17.02 -20.00
N GLY A 286 -8.00 -16.04 -19.09
CA GLY A 286 -9.03 -15.90 -18.09
C GLY A 286 -10.37 -15.37 -18.61
N SER A 287 -10.40 -14.64 -19.73
CA SER A 287 -11.62 -14.06 -20.29
C SER A 287 -12.48 -15.06 -21.07
N ARG A 288 -11.91 -16.23 -21.43
CA ARG A 288 -12.59 -17.32 -22.17
C ARG A 288 -13.33 -16.83 -23.42
N LEU A 289 -12.74 -15.87 -24.13
CA LEU A 289 -13.29 -15.36 -25.38
C LEU A 289 -13.18 -16.44 -26.49
N VAL A 290 -14.14 -16.41 -27.41
CA VAL A 290 -14.24 -17.29 -28.58
C VAL A 290 -14.40 -16.42 -29.83
N GLY A 291 -13.89 -16.85 -30.98
CA GLY A 291 -13.98 -16.09 -32.23
C GLY A 291 -13.12 -14.82 -32.24
N THR A 292 -12.10 -14.76 -31.39
CA THR A 292 -11.19 -13.62 -31.30
C THR A 292 -9.93 -13.87 -32.13
N LEU A 293 -9.44 -12.84 -32.83
CA LEU A 293 -8.13 -12.85 -33.48
C LEU A 293 -7.09 -12.27 -32.51
N TYR A 294 -6.18 -13.11 -32.04
CA TYR A 294 -5.02 -12.69 -31.27
C TYR A 294 -3.84 -12.49 -32.21
N VAL A 295 -3.28 -11.28 -32.23
CA VAL A 295 -2.04 -10.95 -32.95
C VAL A 295 -0.97 -10.67 -31.91
N LEU A 296 0.07 -11.50 -31.86
CA LEU A 296 1.15 -11.40 -30.89
C LEU A 296 2.44 -11.00 -31.61
N ASP A 297 3.06 -9.92 -31.14
CA ASP A 297 4.38 -9.48 -31.62
C ASP A 297 5.47 -10.09 -30.73
N GLU A 298 6.36 -10.88 -31.32
CA GLU A 298 7.50 -11.58 -30.68
C GLU A 298 7.26 -12.08 -29.23
N PRO A 299 6.33 -13.03 -29.00
CA PRO A 299 5.93 -13.40 -27.64
C PRO A 299 7.00 -14.18 -26.87
N THR A 300 8.11 -14.54 -27.52
CA THR A 300 9.27 -15.23 -26.92
C THR A 300 10.30 -14.28 -26.31
N ILE A 301 10.14 -12.96 -26.45
CA ILE A 301 11.12 -11.99 -25.95
C ILE A 301 11.29 -12.08 -24.42
N GLY A 302 12.54 -12.24 -23.97
CA GLY A 302 12.84 -12.36 -22.54
C GLY A 302 12.31 -13.63 -21.88
N LEU A 303 11.99 -14.68 -22.65
CA LEU A 303 11.73 -16.02 -22.12
C LEU A 303 13.01 -16.85 -22.09
N HIS A 304 13.16 -17.65 -21.03
CA HIS A 304 14.16 -18.70 -21.00
C HIS A 304 13.77 -19.81 -21.98
N ALA A 305 14.73 -20.48 -22.61
CA ALA A 305 14.47 -21.50 -23.63
C ALA A 305 13.53 -22.63 -23.16
N ARG A 306 13.56 -22.93 -21.85
CA ARG A 306 12.67 -23.91 -21.19
C ARG A 306 11.19 -23.51 -21.20
N ASP A 307 10.91 -22.22 -21.20
CA ASP A 307 9.55 -21.68 -21.06
C ASP A 307 8.88 -21.42 -22.42
N THR A 308 9.62 -21.59 -23.52
CA THR A 308 9.11 -21.47 -24.89
C THR A 308 8.06 -22.53 -25.20
N ASP A 309 8.28 -23.78 -24.76
CA ASP A 309 7.32 -24.87 -24.97
C ASP A 309 6.02 -24.64 -24.21
N LEU A 310 6.12 -24.05 -23.02
CA LEU A 310 4.99 -23.69 -22.18
C LEU A 310 4.13 -22.60 -22.85
N LEU A 311 4.77 -21.56 -23.38
CA LEU A 311 4.10 -20.53 -24.17
C LEU A 311 3.46 -21.12 -25.44
N ALA A 312 4.16 -21.97 -26.17
CA ALA A 312 3.62 -22.61 -27.36
C ALA A 312 2.37 -23.45 -27.03
N GLY A 313 2.37 -24.16 -25.91
CA GLY A 313 1.20 -24.88 -25.40
C GLY A 313 0.00 -23.95 -25.14
N ILE A 314 0.25 -22.81 -24.50
CA ILE A 314 -0.79 -21.79 -24.24
C ILE A 314 -1.40 -21.25 -25.54
N LEU A 315 -0.58 -20.96 -26.56
CA LEU A 315 -1.07 -20.45 -27.83
C LEU A 315 -1.92 -21.49 -28.57
N ARG A 316 -1.55 -22.78 -28.47
CA ARG A 316 -2.38 -23.88 -28.99
C ARG A 316 -3.71 -23.99 -28.26
N ASP A 317 -3.73 -23.85 -26.93
CA ASP A 317 -4.97 -23.88 -26.16
C ASP A 317 -5.92 -22.74 -26.55
N LEU A 318 -5.37 -21.52 -26.75
CA LEU A 318 -6.15 -20.39 -27.24
C LEU A 318 -6.78 -20.68 -28.60
N ALA A 319 -5.99 -21.23 -29.54
CA ALA A 319 -6.48 -21.61 -30.85
C ALA A 319 -7.56 -22.71 -30.77
N ALA A 320 -7.33 -23.74 -29.94
CA ALA A 320 -8.26 -24.85 -29.74
C ALA A 320 -9.60 -24.43 -29.12
N THR A 321 -9.63 -23.32 -28.39
CA THR A 321 -10.85 -22.73 -27.82
C THR A 321 -11.73 -22.02 -28.87
N GLY A 322 -11.35 -22.07 -30.16
CA GLY A 322 -12.09 -21.45 -31.26
C GLY A 322 -11.66 -20.01 -31.55
N ASN A 323 -10.39 -19.69 -31.26
CA ASN A 323 -9.79 -18.41 -31.61
C ASN A 323 -8.75 -18.57 -32.72
N THR A 324 -8.41 -17.47 -33.38
CA THR A 324 -7.31 -17.44 -34.35
C THR A 324 -6.11 -16.79 -33.69
N VAL A 325 -4.95 -17.43 -33.74
CA VAL A 325 -3.71 -16.90 -33.17
C VAL A 325 -2.71 -16.69 -34.30
N VAL A 326 -2.26 -15.44 -34.46
CA VAL A 326 -1.22 -15.03 -35.41
C VAL A 326 -0.02 -14.56 -34.58
N VAL A 327 1.12 -15.18 -34.84
CA VAL A 327 2.42 -14.88 -34.22
C VAL A 327 3.38 -14.50 -35.33
#